data_AF-A0A4S3MR82-F1
#
_entry.id   AF-A0A4S3MR82-F1
#
_cell.length_a   1.000
_cell.length_b   1.000
_cell.length_c   1.000
_cell.angle_alpha   90.00
_cell.angle_beta   90.00
_cell.angle_gamma   90.00
#
_symmetry.space_group_name_H-M   'P 1'
#
loop_
_entity.id
_entity.type
_entity.pdbx_description
1 polymer ?
#
loop_
_entity_poly.entity_id
_entity_poly.type
_entity_poly.pdbx_seq_one_letter_code
_entity_poly.pdbx_strand_id
1 'polypeptide(L)'
;MTDESKVGESRRAFLRGTVAAGAGLVAGTTAARAATPDPLITEIQDYASSTGDAVDAVPYGMPIKYENHVVRGYVEWLTESPISSINFTPIHALEGTITPQGCAFERHHSGAIEMTKGEYRLMINGLVDTPLVFTFEDLMRFPRRTMTAFCECAANGGMEWGGAQLEGCQYTQGMIHNMEYTGVMLKDLLAEAGVQPEGKWIYAEGHDASSNGRSMPLEKAMDDVMVAFFANGEALRKEHGYPVRLVVPGFEGNMWVKWLRRIGVYHAAVESREETSKYTDLMPDGKARKWTWVMDAKSVITSPSPQAPIRHGSGPLVITGLAWSGHGKITRVDISVDGGKTWAPARLAGEPQSKALTRFHYDMNWDGSEMIIMSRAIDETGYVQPTKDQLRAIRGTNNVYHNNSIQPWWVHANGEVENVEIA
;
A
#
# COMPACT_ATOMS: atom_id res chain seq x y z
N MET A 1 -6.42 64.12 43.66
CA MET A 1 -7.70 64.34 42.95
C MET A 1 -7.32 64.63 41.51
N THR A 2 -7.49 63.77 40.52
CA THR A 2 -8.38 62.61 40.30
C THR A 2 -7.63 61.71 39.29
N ASP A 3 -7.18 60.51 39.68
CA ASP A 3 -7.81 59.22 39.36
C ASP A 3 -8.66 59.20 38.09
N GLU A 4 -8.16 58.54 37.04
CA GLU A 4 -8.98 57.76 36.12
C GLU A 4 -8.12 56.68 35.45
N SER A 5 -8.64 55.46 35.46
CA SER A 5 -7.99 54.24 35.02
C SER A 5 -8.82 53.55 33.92
N LYS A 6 -8.09 52.91 32.98
CA LYS A 6 -8.46 51.80 32.07
C LYS A 6 -9.60 52.01 31.05
N VAL A 7 -9.31 51.68 29.78
CA VAL A 7 -9.94 50.64 28.91
C VAL A 7 -9.08 50.63 27.62
N GLY A 8 -8.29 49.60 27.29
CA GLY A 8 -8.75 48.36 26.68
C GLY A 8 -8.49 48.38 25.17
N GLU A 9 -7.26 48.08 24.74
CA GLU A 9 -6.91 47.91 23.33
C GLU A 9 -7.65 46.68 22.75
N SER A 10 -8.57 46.98 21.84
CA SER A 10 -9.37 46.01 21.10
C SER A 10 -8.49 45.20 20.15
N ARG A 11 -8.60 43.86 20.24
CA ARG A 11 -7.99 42.81 19.38
C ARG A 11 -8.34 42.90 17.88
N ARG A 12 -8.86 44.03 17.40
CA ARG A 12 -9.39 44.20 16.04
C ARG A 12 -8.40 44.87 15.06
N ALA A 13 -7.17 45.18 15.49
CA ALA A 13 -6.16 45.83 14.66
C ALA A 13 -5.16 44.86 13.99
N PHE A 14 -5.20 43.55 14.27
CA PHE A 14 -4.23 42.58 13.75
C PHE A 14 -4.59 41.94 12.39
N LEU A 15 -5.74 42.29 11.79
CA LEU A 15 -6.21 41.69 10.52
C LEU A 15 -6.07 42.64 9.30
N ARG A 16 -5.08 43.53 9.30
CA ARG A 16 -4.72 44.32 8.11
C ARG A 16 -3.22 44.22 7.85
N GLY A 17 -2.80 43.12 7.26
CA GLY A 17 -1.45 42.95 6.75
C GLY A 17 -1.40 41.87 5.69
N THR A 18 -0.79 42.22 4.55
CA THR A 18 -0.22 41.36 3.50
C THR A 18 -1.18 40.54 2.62
N VAL A 19 -1.69 41.17 1.57
CA VAL A 19 -1.97 40.53 0.28
C VAL A 19 -0.82 40.87 -0.66
N ALA A 20 0.07 39.91 -0.95
CA ALA A 20 0.81 39.83 -2.21
C ALA A 20 1.58 38.50 -2.33
N ALA A 21 1.37 37.86 -3.50
CA ALA A 21 2.19 36.84 -4.18
C ALA A 21 1.80 35.35 -4.04
N GLY A 22 1.06 34.86 -5.03
CA GLY A 22 1.48 33.67 -5.79
C GLY A 22 1.17 32.27 -5.25
N ALA A 23 -0.10 31.92 -5.14
CA ALA A 23 -0.64 30.57 -5.43
C ALA A 23 -2.16 30.71 -5.46
N GLY A 24 -2.83 30.20 -6.49
CA GLY A 24 -4.29 30.22 -6.59
C GLY A 24 -4.92 29.42 -5.46
N LEU A 25 -5.21 30.07 -4.33
CA LEU A 25 -6.21 29.60 -3.38
C LEU A 25 -7.55 29.66 -4.11
N VAL A 26 -7.96 28.53 -4.68
CA VAL A 26 -9.36 28.29 -4.98
C VAL A 26 -10.06 28.28 -3.62
N ALA A 27 -10.49 29.46 -3.16
CA ALA A 27 -11.47 29.58 -2.11
C ALA A 27 -12.77 29.03 -2.68
N GLY A 28 -12.93 27.70 -2.61
CA GLY A 28 -14.17 27.04 -2.96
C GLY A 28 -15.25 27.62 -2.07
N THR A 29 -16.15 28.40 -2.67
CA THR A 29 -17.47 28.65 -2.11
C THR A 29 -18.14 27.29 -2.02
N THR A 30 -17.95 26.57 -0.91
CA THR A 30 -18.84 25.49 -0.55
C THR A 30 -20.21 26.14 -0.49
N ALA A 31 -21.04 25.83 -1.48
CA ALA A 31 -22.43 26.26 -1.47
C ALA A 31 -23.07 25.55 -0.29
N ALA A 32 -23.04 26.17 0.90
CA ALA A 32 -23.99 25.88 1.94
C ALA A 32 -25.35 25.97 1.25
N ARG A 33 -26.03 24.82 1.10
CA ARG A 33 -27.36 24.81 0.52
C ARG A 33 -28.20 25.71 1.42
N ALA A 34 -28.56 26.89 0.93
CA ALA A 34 -29.59 27.68 1.56
C ALA A 34 -30.87 26.85 1.43
N ALA A 35 -31.25 26.21 2.52
CA ALA A 35 -32.44 25.39 2.61
C ALA A 35 -33.19 25.76 3.88
N THR A 36 -34.50 25.56 3.85
CA THR A 36 -35.38 25.50 5.01
C THR A 36 -34.71 24.81 6.20
N PRO A 37 -35.04 25.17 7.47
CA PRO A 37 -34.43 24.54 8.63
C PRO A 37 -34.45 23.01 8.52
N ASP A 38 -33.27 22.39 8.62
CA ASP A 38 -33.12 20.94 8.46
C ASP A 38 -33.60 20.24 9.74
N PRO A 39 -34.58 19.33 9.69
CA PRO A 39 -35.09 18.64 10.88
C PRO A 39 -34.02 17.81 11.60
N LEU A 40 -32.97 17.35 10.91
CA LEU A 40 -31.84 16.67 11.55
C LEU A 40 -31.07 17.59 12.52
N ILE A 41 -31.28 18.91 12.42
CA ILE A 41 -30.71 19.94 13.29
C ILE A 41 -31.77 20.53 14.21
N THR A 42 -32.94 20.89 13.68
CA THR A 42 -33.96 21.61 14.46
C THR A 42 -34.74 20.72 15.42
N GLU A 43 -34.75 19.41 15.21
CA GLU A 43 -35.41 18.43 16.09
C GLU A 43 -34.35 17.62 16.86
N ILE A 44 -34.63 17.34 18.14
CA ILE A 44 -33.72 16.52 18.96
C ILE A 44 -33.74 15.08 18.43
N GLN A 45 -32.56 14.60 18.06
CA GLN A 45 -32.38 13.24 17.56
C GLN A 45 -32.24 12.24 18.71
N ASP A 46 -32.57 10.97 18.47
CA ASP A 46 -32.50 9.91 19.48
C ASP A 46 -31.09 9.80 20.09
N TYR A 47 -30.05 9.89 19.26
CA TYR A 47 -28.64 9.83 19.70
C TYR A 47 -28.18 11.06 20.51
N ALA A 48 -28.98 12.13 20.54
CA ALA A 48 -28.74 13.32 21.35
C ALA A 48 -29.51 13.30 22.69
N SER A 49 -30.33 12.26 22.94
CA SER A 49 -31.20 12.17 24.12
C SER A 49 -31.19 10.82 24.84
N SER A 50 -30.75 9.74 24.16
CA SER A 50 -30.58 8.40 24.74
C SER A 50 -29.10 8.05 24.97
N THR A 51 -28.83 7.08 25.84
CA THR A 51 -27.47 6.54 26.05
C THR A 51 -27.14 5.52 24.96
N GLY A 52 -25.93 5.62 24.39
CA GLY A 52 -25.36 4.59 23.51
C GLY A 52 -24.74 3.42 24.29
N ASP A 53 -23.93 2.61 23.59
CA ASP A 53 -23.21 1.49 24.17
C ASP A 53 -22.21 1.94 25.25
N ALA A 54 -22.05 1.13 26.30
CA ALA A 54 -21.09 1.39 27.37
C ALA A 54 -19.65 1.08 26.93
N VAL A 55 -18.66 1.64 27.65
CA VAL A 55 -17.23 1.51 27.30
C VAL A 55 -16.67 0.08 27.36
N ASP A 56 -17.37 -0.83 28.01
CA ASP A 56 -17.02 -2.26 28.16
C ASP A 56 -17.77 -3.17 27.17
N ALA A 57 -18.60 -2.61 26.29
CA ALA A 57 -19.42 -3.39 25.35
C ALA A 57 -18.58 -4.19 24.35
N VAL A 58 -17.43 -3.65 23.90
CA VAL A 58 -16.59 -4.25 22.86
C VAL A 58 -15.10 -4.13 23.21
N PRO A 59 -14.49 -5.16 23.84
CA PRO A 59 -13.08 -5.11 24.24
C PRO A 59 -12.07 -4.99 23.09
N TYR A 60 -12.43 -5.42 21.88
CA TYR A 60 -11.67 -5.21 20.65
C TYR A 60 -12.62 -4.83 19.52
N GLY A 61 -12.58 -3.56 19.11
CA GLY A 61 -13.56 -2.97 18.20
C GLY A 61 -13.49 -3.49 16.76
N MET A 62 -14.61 -3.39 16.06
CA MET A 62 -14.72 -3.56 14.61
C MET A 62 -15.32 -2.29 14.00
N PRO A 63 -15.14 -2.05 12.69
CA PRO A 63 -15.79 -0.93 12.01
C PRO A 63 -17.31 -0.92 12.23
N ILE A 64 -17.89 0.28 12.30
CA ILE A 64 -19.34 0.45 12.39
C ILE A 64 -20.02 -0.18 11.16
N LYS A 65 -21.23 -0.71 11.32
CA LYS A 65 -21.97 -1.45 10.27
C LYS A 65 -22.17 -0.70 8.95
N TYR A 66 -22.09 0.63 8.95
CA TYR A 66 -22.24 1.46 7.75
C TYR A 66 -21.01 1.41 6.82
N GLU A 67 -19.86 0.97 7.34
CA GLU A 67 -18.60 0.81 6.61
C GLU A 67 -18.35 -0.65 6.18
N ASN A 68 -19.41 -1.47 6.07
CA ASN A 68 -19.32 -2.90 5.72
C ASN A 68 -18.78 -3.17 4.29
N HIS A 69 -18.70 -2.14 3.46
CA HIS A 69 -18.14 -2.17 2.12
C HIS A 69 -16.60 -2.05 2.12
N VAL A 70 -16.00 -1.59 3.22
CA VAL A 70 -14.53 -1.43 3.37
C VAL A 70 -13.90 -2.74 3.84
N VAL A 71 -14.04 -3.77 3.00
CA VAL A 71 -13.60 -5.15 3.29
C VAL A 71 -12.77 -5.73 2.13
N ARG A 72 -12.08 -6.85 2.39
CA ARG A 72 -11.35 -7.58 1.36
C ARG A 72 -12.31 -8.06 0.26
N GLY A 73 -11.96 -7.80 -0.99
CA GLY A 73 -12.67 -8.35 -2.16
C GLY A 73 -12.02 -9.66 -2.59
N TYR A 74 -12.80 -10.62 -3.09
CA TYR A 74 -12.30 -11.89 -3.63
C TYR A 74 -12.88 -12.12 -5.03
N VAL A 75 -12.03 -12.52 -5.98
CA VAL A 75 -12.42 -12.77 -7.38
C VAL A 75 -12.08 -14.21 -7.71
N GLU A 76 -13.09 -15.08 -7.68
CA GLU A 76 -12.93 -16.53 -7.72
C GLU A 76 -12.20 -17.04 -8.97
N TRP A 77 -12.53 -16.50 -10.14
CA TRP A 77 -12.02 -16.99 -11.41
C TRP A 77 -10.52 -16.76 -11.64
N LEU A 78 -9.85 -15.92 -10.82
CA LEU A 78 -8.42 -15.62 -10.98
C LEU A 78 -7.51 -16.81 -10.69
N THR A 79 -7.97 -17.78 -9.89
CA THR A 79 -7.13 -18.89 -9.43
C THR A 79 -7.91 -20.19 -9.34
N GLU A 80 -7.22 -21.31 -9.49
CA GLU A 80 -7.81 -22.65 -9.46
C GLU A 80 -8.32 -23.08 -8.07
N SER A 81 -7.82 -22.47 -7.00
CA SER A 81 -8.16 -22.87 -5.63
C SER A 81 -8.07 -21.68 -4.67
N PRO A 82 -9.04 -21.51 -3.74
CA PRO A 82 -9.06 -20.39 -2.81
C PRO A 82 -7.90 -20.38 -1.80
N ILE A 83 -7.26 -21.53 -1.55
CA ILE A 83 -6.11 -21.62 -0.63
C ILE A 83 -4.78 -21.26 -1.28
N SER A 84 -4.70 -21.31 -2.62
CA SER A 84 -3.57 -20.79 -3.40
C SER A 84 -4.03 -19.59 -4.21
N SER A 85 -4.48 -18.55 -3.49
CA SER A 85 -5.21 -17.44 -4.08
C SER A 85 -4.78 -16.07 -3.55
N ILE A 86 -5.59 -15.07 -3.90
CA ILE A 86 -5.43 -13.64 -3.65
C ILE A 86 -6.79 -13.03 -3.28
N ASN A 87 -6.80 -12.12 -2.32
CA ASN A 87 -7.89 -11.16 -2.12
C ASN A 87 -7.34 -9.73 -2.22
N PHE A 88 -8.20 -8.72 -2.06
CA PHE A 88 -7.90 -7.34 -2.46
C PHE A 88 -8.22 -6.32 -1.38
N THR A 89 -7.24 -5.49 -1.00
CA THR A 89 -7.41 -4.36 -0.08
C THR A 89 -8.39 -3.34 -0.68
N PRO A 90 -9.39 -2.83 0.07
CA PRO A 90 -10.37 -1.86 -0.41
C PRO A 90 -9.80 -0.44 -0.56
N ILE A 91 -8.72 -0.27 -1.33
CA ILE A 91 -7.98 1.00 -1.44
C ILE A 91 -8.81 2.18 -1.96
N HIS A 92 -9.95 1.91 -2.62
CA HIS A 92 -10.90 2.93 -3.09
C HIS A 92 -11.53 3.73 -1.94
N ALA A 93 -11.71 3.10 -0.77
CA ALA A 93 -12.36 3.68 0.40
C ALA A 93 -11.38 4.09 1.51
N LEU A 94 -10.08 3.81 1.34
CA LEU A 94 -9.06 4.14 2.33
C LEU A 94 -8.43 5.50 2.05
N GLU A 95 -8.23 6.28 3.12
CA GLU A 95 -7.45 7.52 3.12
C GLU A 95 -6.18 7.44 3.95
N GLY A 96 -5.29 8.42 3.79
CA GLY A 96 -3.94 8.37 4.36
C GLY A 96 -3.11 7.25 3.73
N THR A 97 -2.19 6.67 4.51
CA THR A 97 -1.21 5.68 4.00
C THR A 97 -1.16 4.36 4.77
N ILE A 98 -1.64 4.29 6.02
CA ILE A 98 -1.62 3.05 6.81
C ILE A 98 -2.86 2.21 6.48
N THR A 99 -2.65 0.97 6.05
CA THR A 99 -3.72 0.03 5.74
C THR A 99 -4.21 -0.64 7.03
N PRO A 100 -5.51 -0.57 7.39
CA PRO A 100 -6.05 -1.34 8.50
C PRO A 100 -5.83 -2.83 8.27
N GLN A 101 -5.13 -3.50 9.18
CA GLN A 101 -4.69 -4.89 9.02
C GLN A 101 -5.85 -5.88 8.84
N GLY A 102 -7.07 -5.54 9.33
CA GLY A 102 -8.27 -6.35 9.10
C GLY A 102 -8.78 -6.39 7.66
N CYS A 103 -8.44 -5.41 6.83
CA CYS A 103 -8.82 -5.37 5.41
C CYS A 103 -7.62 -5.34 4.44
N ALA A 104 -6.38 -5.35 4.96
CA ALA A 104 -5.18 -5.52 4.15
C ALA A 104 -5.16 -6.89 3.45
N PHE A 105 -4.78 -6.90 2.17
CA PHE A 105 -4.87 -8.05 1.29
C PHE A 105 -4.12 -9.29 1.79
N GLU A 106 -4.50 -10.43 1.24
CA GLU A 106 -3.92 -11.73 1.53
C GLU A 106 -3.56 -12.46 0.24
N ARG A 107 -2.35 -13.00 0.20
CA ARG A 107 -1.92 -14.01 -0.78
C ARG A 107 -1.39 -15.21 -0.03
N HIS A 108 -1.91 -16.40 -0.30
CA HIS A 108 -1.41 -17.67 0.25
C HIS A 108 -1.23 -18.67 -0.86
N HIS A 109 -0.34 -19.64 -0.69
CA HIS A 109 -0.16 -20.76 -1.64
C HIS A 109 -0.64 -22.10 -1.07
N SER A 110 -0.98 -22.16 0.22
CA SER A 110 -1.59 -23.31 0.90
C SER A 110 -2.47 -22.90 2.10
N GLY A 111 -3.14 -21.74 2.01
CA GLY A 111 -4.00 -21.18 3.05
C GLY A 111 -3.26 -20.50 4.21
N ALA A 112 -4.01 -19.82 5.08
CA ALA A 112 -3.49 -19.21 6.30
C ALA A 112 -3.38 -20.23 7.44
N ILE A 113 -2.15 -20.56 7.85
CA ILE A 113 -1.92 -21.53 8.93
C ILE A 113 -2.06 -20.91 10.32
N GLU A 114 -2.21 -21.75 11.33
CA GLU A 114 -2.26 -21.37 12.73
C GLU A 114 -1.09 -22.01 13.48
N MET A 115 -0.45 -21.24 14.34
CA MET A 115 0.68 -21.69 15.15
C MET A 115 0.80 -20.79 16.37
N THR A 116 1.04 -21.38 17.54
CA THR A 116 1.27 -20.61 18.77
C THR A 116 2.71 -20.07 18.84
N LYS A 117 2.95 -19.03 19.64
CA LYS A 117 4.32 -18.55 19.91
C LYS A 117 5.21 -19.59 20.59
N GLY A 118 4.62 -20.51 21.37
CA GLY A 118 5.35 -21.58 22.06
C GLY A 118 5.84 -22.68 21.12
N GLU A 119 5.10 -22.96 20.04
CA GLU A 119 5.49 -23.91 18.99
C GLU A 119 6.49 -23.31 18.00
N TYR A 120 6.51 -21.98 17.87
CA TYR A 120 7.34 -21.30 16.89
C TYR A 120 8.84 -21.56 17.08
N ARG A 121 9.51 -21.91 15.99
CA ARG A 121 10.97 -21.97 15.89
C ARG A 121 11.44 -21.29 14.61
N LEU A 122 12.57 -20.58 14.70
CA LEU A 122 13.32 -20.03 13.58
C LEU A 122 14.71 -20.66 13.53
N MET A 123 15.03 -21.38 12.45
CA MET A 123 16.36 -21.93 12.22
C MET A 123 17.20 -20.99 11.36
N ILE A 124 18.47 -20.76 11.74
CA ILE A 124 19.50 -20.18 10.87
C ILE A 124 20.58 -21.23 10.66
N ASN A 125 20.87 -21.59 9.40
CA ASN A 125 21.79 -22.68 9.08
C ASN A 125 22.54 -22.45 7.75
N GLY A 126 23.34 -23.43 7.32
CA GLY A 126 24.09 -23.37 6.06
C GLY A 126 25.53 -22.91 6.29
N LEU A 127 26.00 -21.98 5.45
CA LEU A 127 27.33 -21.36 5.54
C LEU A 127 27.40 -20.34 6.68
N VAL A 128 27.30 -20.84 7.90
CA VAL A 128 27.39 -20.10 9.15
C VAL A 128 28.30 -20.85 10.12
N ASP A 129 28.96 -20.13 11.03
CA ASP A 129 29.88 -20.69 12.02
C ASP A 129 29.13 -21.56 13.03
N THR A 130 27.96 -21.09 13.50
CA THR A 130 27.10 -21.80 14.43
C THR A 130 25.66 -21.81 13.91
N PRO A 131 25.13 -22.97 13.48
CA PRO A 131 23.71 -23.12 13.20
C PRO A 131 22.88 -22.91 14.47
N LEU A 132 21.83 -22.08 14.39
CA LEU A 132 21.02 -21.68 15.55
C LEU A 132 19.55 -22.03 15.34
N VAL A 133 18.85 -22.22 16.46
CA VAL A 133 17.39 -22.31 16.52
C VAL A 133 16.91 -21.34 17.59
N PHE A 134 16.12 -20.35 17.19
CA PHE A 134 15.50 -19.38 18.09
C PHE A 134 14.06 -19.75 18.39
N THR A 135 13.64 -19.56 19.63
CA THR A 135 12.23 -19.50 20.01
C THR A 135 11.66 -18.09 19.76
N PHE A 136 10.34 -17.92 19.84
CA PHE A 136 9.76 -16.57 19.79
C PHE A 136 10.25 -15.68 20.95
N GLU A 137 10.48 -16.27 22.14
CA GLU A 137 10.99 -15.54 23.32
C GLU A 137 12.42 -15.02 23.08
N ASP A 138 13.26 -15.79 22.39
CA ASP A 138 14.61 -15.35 22.05
C ASP A 138 14.57 -14.13 21.12
N LEU A 139 13.74 -14.17 20.08
CA LEU A 139 13.59 -13.05 19.14
C LEU A 139 13.15 -11.76 19.83
N MET A 140 12.32 -11.85 20.86
CA MET A 140 11.81 -10.70 21.60
C MET A 140 12.88 -9.96 22.43
N ARG A 141 14.06 -10.58 22.62
CA ARG A 141 15.19 -10.06 23.41
C ARG A 141 16.20 -9.26 22.57
N PHE A 142 16.15 -9.37 21.24
CA PHE A 142 17.03 -8.60 20.36
C PHE A 142 16.65 -7.11 20.29
N PRO A 143 17.59 -6.23 19.94
CA PRO A 143 17.29 -4.82 19.69
C PRO A 143 16.22 -4.68 18.60
N ARG A 144 15.16 -3.93 18.91
CA ARG A 144 14.06 -3.73 17.97
C ARG A 144 14.36 -2.58 16.99
N ARG A 145 13.74 -2.66 15.83
CA ARG A 145 13.63 -1.58 14.85
C ARG A 145 12.20 -1.48 14.36
N THR A 146 11.84 -0.28 13.90
CA THR A 146 10.53 0.02 13.33
C THR A 146 10.72 0.65 11.96
N MET A 147 9.91 0.24 10.99
CA MET A 147 9.87 0.85 9.66
C MET A 147 8.46 0.76 9.09
N THR A 148 8.06 1.76 8.30
CA THR A 148 6.84 1.68 7.49
C THR A 148 7.22 1.28 6.07
N ALA A 149 6.55 0.28 5.53
CA ALA A 149 6.84 -0.21 4.19
C ALA A 149 5.57 -0.75 3.51
N PHE A 150 5.51 -0.59 2.18
CA PHE A 150 4.49 -1.25 1.38
C PHE A 150 4.91 -2.69 1.05
N CYS A 151 3.95 -3.60 1.02
CA CYS A 151 4.09 -4.92 0.42
C CYS A 151 3.12 -4.98 -0.76
N GLU A 152 3.65 -4.98 -1.98
CA GLU A 152 2.88 -5.12 -3.21
C GLU A 152 3.11 -6.50 -3.80
N CYS A 153 2.04 -7.21 -4.16
CA CYS A 153 2.16 -8.45 -4.91
C CYS A 153 2.77 -8.16 -6.29
N ALA A 154 3.71 -8.99 -6.76
CA ALA A 154 4.27 -8.89 -8.11
C ALA A 154 3.18 -8.90 -9.21
N ALA A 155 2.07 -9.60 -8.96
CA ALA A 155 0.94 -9.73 -9.87
C ALA A 155 -0.10 -8.60 -9.74
N ASN A 156 0.15 -7.56 -8.95
CA ASN A 156 -0.78 -6.43 -8.80
C ASN A 156 -0.96 -5.70 -10.15
N GLY A 157 -2.18 -5.69 -10.68
CA GLY A 157 -2.48 -5.21 -12.04
C GLY A 157 -2.06 -6.17 -13.15
N GLY A 158 -1.68 -7.41 -12.83
CA GLY A 158 -1.22 -8.40 -13.80
C GLY A 158 -2.31 -8.83 -14.79
N MET A 159 -3.57 -8.87 -14.36
CA MET A 159 -4.72 -9.14 -15.23
C MET A 159 -4.91 -8.03 -16.28
N GLU A 160 -4.45 -6.80 -15.99
CA GLU A 160 -4.60 -5.64 -16.86
C GLU A 160 -3.50 -5.55 -17.95
N TRP A 161 -2.58 -6.52 -18.03
CA TRP A 161 -1.53 -6.56 -19.05
C TRP A 161 -2.08 -6.63 -20.47
N GLY A 162 -3.22 -7.32 -20.67
CA GLY A 162 -3.81 -7.56 -21.99
C GLY A 162 -4.99 -6.68 -22.37
N GLY A 163 -5.53 -5.90 -21.42
CA GLY A 163 -6.81 -5.20 -21.59
C GLY A 163 -7.24 -4.57 -20.27
N ALA A 164 -8.23 -3.68 -20.30
CA ALA A 164 -9.02 -3.38 -19.10
C ALA A 164 -9.90 -4.60 -18.79
N GLN A 165 -9.76 -5.21 -17.59
CA GLN A 165 -10.50 -6.43 -17.25
C GLN A 165 -11.38 -6.31 -16.01
N LEU A 166 -10.87 -5.70 -14.94
CA LEU A 166 -11.60 -5.58 -13.66
C LEU A 166 -12.08 -4.15 -13.40
N GLU A 167 -13.25 -4.02 -12.78
CA GLU A 167 -13.89 -2.73 -12.51
C GLU A 167 -13.63 -2.26 -11.08
N GLY A 168 -12.58 -1.46 -10.90
CA GLY A 168 -12.29 -0.77 -9.63
C GLY A 168 -10.86 -0.96 -9.15
N CYS A 169 -10.31 0.10 -8.55
CA CYS A 169 -8.91 0.09 -8.10
C CYS A 169 -8.64 -0.90 -6.97
N GLN A 170 -9.66 -1.35 -6.23
CA GLN A 170 -9.51 -2.50 -5.33
C GLN A 170 -8.99 -3.73 -6.08
N TYR A 171 -9.51 -4.01 -7.27
CA TYR A 171 -9.19 -5.22 -8.00
C TYR A 171 -7.95 -5.07 -8.88
N THR A 172 -7.78 -3.91 -9.52
CA THR A 172 -6.67 -3.66 -10.44
C THR A 172 -5.38 -3.22 -9.73
N GLN A 173 -5.47 -2.65 -8.52
CA GLN A 173 -4.30 -2.20 -7.75
C GLN A 173 -4.30 -2.58 -6.26
N GLY A 174 -5.32 -3.28 -5.75
CA GLY A 174 -5.47 -3.57 -4.32
C GLY A 174 -4.73 -4.81 -3.81
N MET A 175 -3.84 -5.45 -4.59
CA MET A 175 -2.90 -6.45 -4.04
C MET A 175 -1.72 -5.77 -3.33
N ILE A 176 -2.03 -4.82 -2.46
CA ILE A 176 -1.06 -3.98 -1.75
C ILE A 176 -1.55 -3.66 -0.34
N HIS A 177 -0.62 -3.55 0.60
CA HIS A 177 -0.86 -2.97 1.92
C HIS A 177 0.38 -2.22 2.40
N ASN A 178 0.21 -1.28 3.33
CA ASN A 178 1.29 -0.53 3.96
C ASN A 178 1.08 -0.47 5.46
N MET A 179 2.10 -0.87 6.21
CA MET A 179 2.02 -0.99 7.66
C MET A 179 3.31 -0.50 8.29
N GLU A 180 3.21 -0.06 9.54
CA GLU A 180 4.37 0.11 10.40
C GLU A 180 4.74 -1.24 11.01
N TYR A 181 5.90 -1.78 10.63
CA TYR A 181 6.41 -3.05 11.15
C TYR A 181 7.40 -2.80 12.27
N THR A 182 7.32 -3.61 13.33
CA THR A 182 8.34 -3.67 14.38
C THR A 182 8.87 -5.11 14.50
N GLY A 183 10.20 -5.21 14.54
CA GLY A 183 10.91 -6.47 14.42
C GLY A 183 12.38 -6.36 14.80
N VAL A 184 13.14 -7.37 14.39
CA VAL A 184 14.60 -7.43 14.50
C VAL A 184 15.18 -7.38 13.09
N MET A 185 16.29 -6.66 12.90
CA MET A 185 16.96 -6.65 11.59
C MET A 185 17.60 -8.00 11.33
N LEU A 186 17.42 -8.54 10.13
CA LEU A 186 17.94 -9.87 9.78
C LEU A 186 19.46 -9.95 9.97
N LYS A 187 20.18 -8.86 9.68
CA LYS A 187 21.63 -8.75 9.90
C LYS A 187 22.06 -9.07 11.33
N ASP A 188 21.24 -8.72 12.34
CA ASP A 188 21.58 -8.92 13.74
C ASP A 188 21.47 -10.41 14.10
N LEU A 189 20.46 -11.11 13.56
CA LEU A 189 20.32 -12.56 13.73
C LEU A 189 21.40 -13.35 12.97
N LEU A 190 21.76 -12.89 11.77
CA LEU A 190 22.85 -13.48 10.98
C LEU A 190 24.22 -13.28 11.64
N ALA A 191 24.43 -12.16 12.34
CA ALA A 191 25.65 -11.90 13.10
C ALA A 191 25.83 -12.90 14.25
N GLU A 192 24.76 -13.26 14.97
CA GLU A 192 24.81 -14.28 16.03
C GLU A 192 25.18 -15.67 15.50
N ALA A 193 24.73 -16.01 14.30
CA ALA A 193 25.09 -17.28 13.66
C ALA A 193 26.52 -17.28 13.07
N GLY A 194 27.08 -16.09 12.78
CA GLY A 194 28.38 -15.90 12.14
C GLY A 194 28.37 -16.33 10.67
N VAL A 195 28.00 -15.44 9.74
CA VAL A 195 27.98 -15.77 8.29
C VAL A 195 29.40 -15.99 7.76
N GLN A 196 29.64 -17.15 7.14
CA GLN A 196 30.94 -17.47 6.54
C GLN A 196 31.21 -16.65 5.27
N PRO A 197 32.49 -16.38 4.92
CA PRO A 197 32.85 -15.59 3.74
C PRO A 197 32.30 -16.12 2.40
N GLU A 198 32.06 -17.43 2.30
CA GLU A 198 31.49 -18.11 1.14
C GLU A 198 29.97 -17.88 1.00
N GLY A 199 29.31 -17.44 2.07
CA GLY A 199 27.89 -17.06 2.05
C GLY A 199 27.66 -15.84 1.17
N LYS A 200 26.81 -16.00 0.13
CA LYS A 200 26.44 -14.93 -0.80
C LYS A 200 24.93 -14.74 -0.93
N TRP A 201 24.16 -15.75 -0.53
CA TRP A 201 22.72 -15.79 -0.65
C TRP A 201 22.11 -16.28 0.65
N ILE A 202 20.93 -15.75 0.97
CA ILE A 202 20.04 -16.36 1.96
C ILE A 202 18.87 -17.02 1.24
N TYR A 203 18.34 -18.10 1.80
CA TYR A 203 17.08 -18.71 1.38
C TYR A 203 16.15 -18.80 2.57
N ALA A 204 15.03 -18.11 2.48
CA ALA A 204 14.00 -18.06 3.51
C ALA A 204 12.83 -18.97 3.13
N GLU A 205 12.26 -19.68 4.10
CA GLU A 205 11.05 -20.51 3.91
C GLU A 205 10.12 -20.43 5.14
N GLY A 206 8.82 -20.58 4.88
CA GLY A 206 7.74 -20.57 5.85
C GLY A 206 7.37 -21.96 6.39
N HIS A 207 6.58 -21.96 7.47
CA HIS A 207 6.01 -23.14 8.12
C HIS A 207 4.86 -23.77 7.33
N ASP A 208 4.23 -23.03 6.41
CA ASP A 208 3.10 -23.54 5.64
C ASP A 208 3.53 -24.58 4.60
N ALA A 209 2.57 -25.40 4.15
CA ALA A 209 2.85 -26.52 3.24
C ALA A 209 3.46 -26.08 1.90
N SER A 210 3.22 -24.84 1.47
CA SER A 210 3.85 -24.31 0.27
C SER A 210 5.32 -23.97 0.44
N SER A 211 5.80 -23.79 1.68
CA SER A 211 7.07 -23.18 2.10
C SER A 211 7.32 -21.75 1.62
N ASN A 212 6.80 -21.38 0.44
CA ASN A 212 7.05 -20.12 -0.25
C ASN A 212 8.53 -19.72 -0.29
N GLY A 213 9.41 -20.71 -0.47
CA GLY A 213 10.84 -20.50 -0.30
C GLY A 213 11.43 -19.55 -1.34
N ARG A 214 12.24 -18.57 -0.92
CA ARG A 214 12.83 -17.54 -1.78
C ARG A 214 14.28 -17.25 -1.46
N SER A 215 15.08 -17.10 -2.50
CA SER A 215 16.48 -16.69 -2.42
C SER A 215 16.60 -15.17 -2.49
N MET A 216 17.52 -14.61 -1.73
CA MET A 216 17.84 -13.18 -1.73
C MET A 216 19.35 -12.97 -1.59
N PRO A 217 19.94 -11.99 -2.29
CA PRO A 217 21.35 -11.64 -2.09
C PRO A 217 21.62 -11.27 -0.63
N LEU A 218 22.75 -11.72 -0.10
CA LEU A 218 23.15 -11.41 1.27
C LEU A 218 23.25 -9.90 1.51
N GLU A 219 23.66 -9.12 0.50
CA GLU A 219 23.71 -7.66 0.56
C GLU A 219 22.37 -7.05 0.98
N LYS A 220 21.27 -7.45 0.32
CA LYS A 220 19.92 -7.00 0.68
C LYS A 220 19.54 -7.45 2.10
N ALA A 221 19.84 -8.70 2.45
CA ALA A 221 19.57 -9.25 3.78
C ALA A 221 20.28 -8.49 4.91
N MET A 222 21.46 -7.94 4.63
CA MET A 222 22.28 -7.18 5.58
C MET A 222 21.92 -5.69 5.67
N ASP A 223 21.17 -5.16 4.69
CA ASP A 223 20.76 -3.75 4.60
C ASP A 223 19.52 -3.46 5.47
N ASP A 224 18.32 -3.74 4.92
CA ASP A 224 17.04 -3.25 5.44
C ASP A 224 15.98 -4.35 5.66
N VAL A 225 16.37 -5.63 5.57
CA VAL A 225 15.44 -6.75 5.81
C VAL A 225 15.17 -6.94 7.28
N MET A 226 13.89 -7.05 7.63
CA MET A 226 13.42 -7.22 9.00
C MET A 226 12.71 -8.58 9.16
N VAL A 227 12.98 -9.24 10.28
CA VAL A 227 12.19 -10.33 10.84
C VAL A 227 11.16 -9.69 11.78
N ALA A 228 9.95 -9.49 11.27
CA ALA A 228 8.88 -8.72 11.92
C ALA A 228 7.92 -9.61 12.72
N PHE A 229 7.45 -9.09 13.85
CA PHE A 229 6.47 -9.76 14.72
C PHE A 229 5.29 -8.84 15.12
N PHE A 230 5.43 -7.52 14.94
CA PHE A 230 4.33 -6.56 15.05
C PHE A 230 4.08 -5.84 13.73
N ALA A 231 2.82 -5.52 13.46
CA ALA A 231 2.40 -4.61 12.39
C ALA A 231 1.29 -3.70 12.91
N ASN A 232 1.39 -2.39 12.65
CA ASN A 232 0.46 -1.36 13.11
C ASN A 232 0.20 -1.41 14.63
N GLY A 233 1.27 -1.59 15.40
CA GLY A 233 1.23 -1.57 16.87
C GLY A 233 0.77 -2.86 17.55
N GLU A 234 0.24 -3.85 16.82
CA GLU A 234 -0.19 -5.14 17.36
C GLU A 234 0.53 -6.32 16.69
N ALA A 235 0.33 -7.53 17.22
CA ALA A 235 0.92 -8.73 16.61
C ALA A 235 0.42 -8.89 15.17
N LEU A 236 1.24 -9.52 14.32
CA LEU A 236 0.81 -9.89 12.97
C LEU A 236 -0.53 -10.64 13.02
N ARG A 237 -1.43 -10.37 12.07
CA ARG A 237 -2.62 -11.18 11.86
C ARG A 237 -2.23 -12.58 11.38
N LYS A 238 -3.09 -13.57 11.63
CA LYS A 238 -2.88 -14.98 11.22
C LYS A 238 -2.48 -15.06 9.76
N GLU A 239 -3.27 -14.44 8.91
CA GLU A 239 -3.14 -14.38 7.46
C GLU A 239 -1.90 -13.63 6.95
N HIS A 240 -1.29 -12.81 7.80
CA HIS A 240 -0.11 -11.99 7.51
C HIS A 240 1.17 -12.55 8.12
N GLY A 241 1.14 -13.77 8.65
CA GLY A 241 2.34 -14.53 9.03
C GLY A 241 2.58 -14.64 10.53
N TYR A 242 1.54 -14.53 11.37
CA TYR A 242 1.69 -14.73 12.82
C TYR A 242 2.44 -16.03 13.17
N PRO A 243 3.48 -16.01 14.03
CA PRO A 243 3.92 -14.86 14.80
C PRO A 243 5.07 -14.06 14.16
N VAL A 244 5.68 -14.55 13.06
CA VAL A 244 6.88 -13.96 12.45
C VAL A 244 6.84 -14.03 10.92
N ARG A 245 7.16 -12.91 10.27
CA ARG A 245 7.35 -12.83 8.80
C ARG A 245 8.64 -12.08 8.45
N LEU A 246 9.08 -12.23 7.20
CA LEU A 246 9.99 -11.26 6.60
C LEU A 246 9.24 -10.00 6.12
N VAL A 247 9.91 -8.87 6.29
CA VAL A 247 9.60 -7.56 5.69
C VAL A 247 10.81 -7.19 4.84
N VAL A 248 10.60 -7.01 3.53
CA VAL A 248 11.67 -6.81 2.54
C VAL A 248 11.40 -5.52 1.77
N PRO A 249 11.73 -4.34 2.33
CA PRO A 249 11.30 -3.06 1.79
C PRO A 249 11.63 -2.88 0.31
N GLY A 250 10.62 -2.49 -0.47
CA GLY A 250 10.72 -2.23 -1.91
C GLY A 250 10.80 -3.46 -2.82
N PHE A 251 10.93 -4.67 -2.26
CA PHE A 251 10.91 -5.90 -3.04
C PHE A 251 9.50 -6.48 -3.13
N GLU A 252 9.24 -7.26 -4.18
CA GLU A 252 7.97 -7.93 -4.45
C GLU A 252 7.48 -8.76 -3.26
N GLY A 253 6.17 -8.72 -3.01
CA GLY A 253 5.54 -9.28 -1.81
C GLY A 253 5.71 -10.79 -1.63
N ASN A 254 6.08 -11.54 -2.67
CA ASN A 254 6.39 -12.97 -2.55
C ASN A 254 7.67 -13.22 -1.74
N MET A 255 8.61 -12.28 -1.70
CA MET A 255 9.82 -12.38 -0.89
C MET A 255 9.57 -12.11 0.60
N TRP A 256 8.38 -11.61 0.96
CA TRP A 256 7.99 -11.32 2.33
C TRP A 256 7.44 -12.57 3.02
N VAL A 257 8.27 -13.62 3.05
CA VAL A 257 7.93 -14.97 3.52
C VAL A 257 7.22 -14.91 4.88
N LYS A 258 6.02 -15.48 4.92
CA LYS A 258 5.16 -15.53 6.11
C LYS A 258 5.40 -16.80 6.91
N TRP A 259 5.05 -16.76 8.19
CA TRP A 259 5.25 -17.88 9.12
C TRP A 259 6.67 -18.41 9.03
N LEU A 260 7.66 -17.51 9.04
CA LEU A 260 9.05 -17.79 8.69
C LEU A 260 9.63 -18.86 9.62
N ARG A 261 10.17 -19.95 9.06
CA ARG A 261 10.72 -21.05 9.85
C ARG A 261 12.22 -21.23 9.74
N ARG A 262 12.81 -20.86 8.60
CA ARG A 262 14.23 -21.10 8.33
C ARG A 262 14.82 -20.06 7.41
N ILE A 263 16.06 -19.69 7.69
CA ILE A 263 16.94 -18.90 6.85
C ILE A 263 18.24 -19.67 6.68
N GLY A 264 18.46 -20.25 5.50
CA GLY A 264 19.73 -20.89 5.17
C GLY A 264 20.66 -19.93 4.43
N VAL A 265 21.95 -19.95 4.75
CA VAL A 265 22.99 -19.21 4.02
C VAL A 265 23.68 -20.14 3.03
N TYR A 266 23.77 -19.71 1.77
CA TYR A 266 24.28 -20.49 0.65
C TYR A 266 25.25 -19.69 -0.21
N HIS A 267 26.07 -20.38 -1.00
CA HIS A 267 26.99 -19.76 -1.94
C HIS A 267 26.29 -19.28 -3.23
N ALA A 268 25.12 -19.84 -3.53
CA ALA A 268 24.31 -19.54 -4.71
C ALA A 268 22.81 -19.53 -4.34
N ALA A 269 21.99 -18.91 -5.20
CA ALA A 269 20.54 -18.99 -5.09
C ALA A 269 20.06 -20.45 -5.21
N VAL A 270 18.98 -20.78 -4.50
CA VAL A 270 18.37 -22.13 -4.53
C VAL A 270 17.61 -22.37 -5.84
N GLU A 271 17.10 -21.31 -6.48
CA GLU A 271 16.30 -21.39 -7.70
C GLU A 271 15.01 -22.20 -7.47
N SER A 272 14.29 -21.88 -6.39
CA SER A 272 13.06 -22.55 -6.00
C SER A 272 11.94 -22.36 -7.03
N ARG A 273 10.81 -23.08 -6.84
CA ARG A 273 9.62 -22.95 -7.67
C ARG A 273 9.13 -21.49 -7.79
N GLU A 274 9.21 -20.72 -6.71
CA GLU A 274 8.72 -19.33 -6.63
C GLU A 274 9.74 -18.30 -7.12
N GLU A 275 10.81 -18.72 -7.81
CA GLU A 275 11.74 -17.82 -8.51
C GLU A 275 12.25 -18.43 -9.84
N THR A 276 11.57 -19.49 -10.31
CA THR A 276 11.82 -20.15 -11.59
C THR A 276 10.53 -20.35 -12.38
N SER A 277 9.59 -21.15 -11.86
CA SER A 277 8.28 -21.39 -12.48
C SER A 277 7.33 -20.22 -12.33
N LYS A 278 7.41 -19.51 -11.20
CA LYS A 278 6.65 -18.30 -10.88
C LYS A 278 7.63 -17.17 -10.61
N TYR A 279 7.14 -15.94 -10.66
CA TYR A 279 7.93 -14.71 -10.45
C TYR A 279 9.16 -14.66 -11.38
N THR A 280 8.96 -15.19 -12.59
CA THR A 280 9.80 -15.00 -13.75
C THR A 280 8.94 -14.41 -14.86
N ASP A 281 9.50 -13.43 -15.55
CA ASP A 281 8.78 -12.51 -16.41
C ASP A 281 9.04 -12.86 -17.86
N LEU A 282 8.08 -13.50 -18.55
CA LEU A 282 8.24 -13.91 -19.93
C LEU A 282 8.31 -12.69 -20.87
N MET A 283 9.36 -12.64 -21.69
CA MET A 283 9.65 -11.60 -22.67
C MET A 283 9.29 -12.05 -24.09
N PRO A 284 9.17 -11.11 -25.06
CA PRO A 284 8.74 -11.43 -26.43
C PRO A 284 9.67 -12.38 -27.21
N ASP A 285 10.94 -12.50 -26.82
CA ASP A 285 11.91 -13.40 -27.45
C ASP A 285 11.83 -14.84 -26.92
N GLY A 286 10.86 -15.13 -26.04
CA GLY A 286 10.65 -16.43 -25.42
C GLY A 286 11.57 -16.72 -24.23
N LYS A 287 12.46 -15.80 -23.85
CA LYS A 287 13.21 -15.88 -22.58
C LYS A 287 12.41 -15.22 -21.45
N ALA A 288 12.75 -15.54 -20.21
CA ALA A 288 12.17 -14.89 -19.04
C ALA A 288 13.23 -14.14 -18.24
N ARG A 289 12.89 -12.96 -17.71
CA ARG A 289 13.69 -12.34 -16.65
C ARG A 289 13.42 -13.11 -15.36
N LYS A 290 14.46 -13.28 -14.56
CA LYS A 290 14.36 -13.76 -13.19
C LYS A 290 14.90 -12.69 -12.27
N TRP A 291 14.58 -12.80 -10.99
CA TRP A 291 15.13 -11.91 -9.96
C TRP A 291 14.80 -10.44 -10.20
N THR A 292 13.61 -10.16 -10.73
CA THR A 292 13.03 -8.82 -10.87
C THR A 292 12.53 -8.32 -9.53
N TRP A 293 13.39 -8.26 -8.52
CA TRP A 293 12.93 -8.14 -7.14
C TRP A 293 12.23 -6.81 -6.83
N VAL A 294 12.71 -5.69 -7.37
CA VAL A 294 12.25 -4.35 -7.00
C VAL A 294 10.89 -4.05 -7.66
N MET A 295 9.97 -3.48 -6.88
CA MET A 295 8.72 -2.92 -7.40
C MET A 295 8.96 -1.48 -7.86
N ASP A 296 8.89 -1.23 -9.17
CA ASP A 296 9.13 0.10 -9.75
C ASP A 296 8.10 1.16 -9.29
N ALA A 297 8.38 2.45 -9.52
CA ALA A 297 7.46 3.52 -9.14
C ALA A 297 6.09 3.35 -9.80
N LYS A 298 5.04 3.48 -9.01
CA LYS A 298 3.65 3.24 -9.40
C LYS A 298 2.72 4.19 -8.68
N SER A 299 1.58 4.50 -9.30
CA SER A 299 0.50 5.26 -8.68
C SER A 299 -0.86 4.84 -9.23
N VAL A 300 -1.90 5.17 -8.46
CA VAL A 300 -3.31 5.02 -8.84
C VAL A 300 -4.16 6.09 -8.18
N ILE A 301 -5.12 6.64 -8.91
CA ILE A 301 -6.21 7.46 -8.36
C ILE A 301 -7.22 6.51 -7.70
N THR A 302 -7.46 6.67 -6.40
CA THR A 302 -8.40 5.86 -5.62
C THR A 302 -9.82 6.44 -5.64
N SER A 303 -9.96 7.76 -5.79
CA SER A 303 -11.24 8.44 -6.03
C SER A 303 -11.02 9.74 -6.83
N PRO A 304 -11.82 10.02 -7.87
CA PRO A 304 -12.86 9.16 -8.44
C PRO A 304 -12.30 7.87 -9.04
N SER A 305 -13.05 6.77 -8.90
CA SER A 305 -12.72 5.45 -9.47
C SER A 305 -14.03 4.67 -9.65
N PRO A 306 -14.05 3.50 -10.32
CA PRO A 306 -15.31 2.77 -10.54
C PRO A 306 -16.10 2.44 -9.27
N GLN A 307 -15.43 2.31 -8.12
CA GLN A 307 -16.07 2.04 -6.83
C GLN A 307 -16.38 3.32 -6.03
N ALA A 308 -15.93 4.48 -6.52
CA ALA A 308 -16.10 5.80 -5.92
C ALA A 308 -16.57 6.82 -6.99
N PRO A 309 -17.79 6.69 -7.53
CA PRO A 309 -18.33 7.61 -8.52
C PRO A 309 -18.66 8.97 -7.91
N ILE A 310 -18.68 10.00 -8.74
CA ILE A 310 -18.97 11.38 -8.34
C ILE A 310 -20.48 11.58 -8.21
N ARG A 311 -21.00 11.55 -6.97
CA ARG A 311 -22.45 11.67 -6.70
C ARG A 311 -22.93 13.07 -6.31
N HIS A 312 -22.02 14.00 -6.05
CA HIS A 312 -22.34 15.33 -5.55
C HIS A 312 -22.60 16.37 -6.65
N GLY A 313 -22.50 15.98 -7.93
CA GLY A 313 -22.63 16.87 -9.08
C GLY A 313 -21.37 17.73 -9.32
N SER A 314 -21.47 18.64 -10.29
CA SER A 314 -20.41 19.60 -10.64
C SER A 314 -20.01 20.49 -9.46
N GLY A 315 -18.78 21.00 -9.47
CA GLY A 315 -18.22 21.88 -8.45
C GLY A 315 -16.90 21.34 -7.90
N PRO A 316 -16.55 21.68 -6.65
CA PRO A 316 -15.34 21.20 -6.03
C PRO A 316 -15.24 19.66 -6.06
N LEU A 317 -14.13 19.16 -6.58
CA LEU A 317 -13.80 17.74 -6.68
C LEU A 317 -12.38 17.52 -6.17
N VAL A 318 -12.21 16.52 -5.32
CA VAL A 318 -10.89 16.06 -4.86
C VAL A 318 -10.55 14.78 -5.60
N ILE A 319 -9.47 14.82 -6.39
CA ILE A 319 -8.83 13.62 -6.92
C ILE A 319 -7.81 13.16 -5.87
N THR A 320 -7.99 11.98 -5.30
CA THR A 320 -7.10 11.38 -4.29
C THR A 320 -6.53 10.06 -4.78
N GLY A 321 -5.30 9.73 -4.37
CA GLY A 321 -4.69 8.47 -4.74
C GLY A 321 -3.42 8.13 -3.98
N LEU A 322 -2.83 7.00 -4.36
CA LEU A 322 -1.63 6.44 -3.75
C LEU A 322 -0.50 6.38 -4.78
N ALA A 323 0.72 6.66 -4.33
CA ALA A 323 1.95 6.46 -5.09
C ALA A 323 3.01 5.79 -4.22
N TRP A 324 3.88 4.98 -4.82
CA TRP A 324 4.96 4.27 -4.12
C TRP A 324 6.08 3.89 -5.10
N SER A 325 7.27 3.65 -4.56
CA SER A 325 8.40 3.10 -5.33
C SER A 325 9.27 2.23 -4.44
N GLY A 326 9.65 1.05 -4.92
CA GLY A 326 10.62 0.18 -4.25
C GLY A 326 12.07 0.68 -4.36
N HIS A 327 12.33 1.64 -5.26
CA HIS A 327 13.63 2.30 -5.40
C HIS A 327 13.86 3.41 -4.38
N GLY A 328 12.83 3.87 -3.66
CA GLY A 328 13.00 4.97 -2.74
C GLY A 328 11.74 5.76 -2.39
N LYS A 329 11.91 7.06 -2.16
CA LYS A 329 10.82 8.01 -1.92
C LYS A 329 10.13 8.42 -3.22
N ILE A 330 8.82 8.65 -3.14
CA ILE A 330 8.11 9.44 -4.15
C ILE A 330 8.49 10.91 -3.97
N THR A 331 8.91 11.56 -5.06
CA THR A 331 9.25 12.98 -5.07
C THR A 331 8.13 13.84 -5.62
N ARG A 332 7.31 13.29 -6.53
CA ARG A 332 6.20 14.01 -7.17
C ARG A 332 5.19 13.03 -7.76
N VAL A 333 3.93 13.47 -7.81
CA VAL A 333 2.87 12.81 -8.59
C VAL A 333 2.24 13.85 -9.51
N ASP A 334 2.07 13.48 -10.77
CA ASP A 334 1.37 14.27 -11.77
C ASP A 334 -0.02 13.73 -12.04
N ILE A 335 -0.98 14.63 -12.23
CA ILE A 335 -2.36 14.33 -12.59
C ILE A 335 -2.67 14.91 -13.96
N SER A 336 -3.29 14.07 -14.79
CA SER A 336 -3.92 14.47 -16.04
C SER A 336 -5.42 14.31 -15.89
N VAL A 337 -6.20 15.16 -16.56
CA VAL A 337 -7.66 15.03 -16.71
C VAL A 337 -8.11 14.89 -18.17
N ASP A 338 -7.15 14.90 -19.12
CA ASP A 338 -7.40 14.91 -20.56
C ASP A 338 -6.75 13.72 -21.31
N GLY A 339 -6.52 12.62 -20.59
CA GLY A 339 -5.93 11.40 -21.15
C GLY A 339 -4.42 11.50 -21.38
N GLY A 340 -3.71 12.30 -20.60
CA GLY A 340 -2.25 12.37 -20.58
C GLY A 340 -1.66 13.43 -21.51
N LYS A 341 -2.49 14.31 -22.10
CA LYS A 341 -2.03 15.39 -22.98
C LYS A 341 -1.42 16.53 -22.18
N THR A 342 -2.01 16.86 -21.02
CA THR A 342 -1.47 17.83 -20.08
C THR A 342 -1.39 17.26 -18.67
N TRP A 343 -0.43 17.75 -17.89
CA TRP A 343 -0.14 17.25 -16.54
C TRP A 343 0.03 18.40 -15.57
N ALA A 344 -0.62 18.29 -14.40
CA ALA A 344 -0.48 19.21 -13.29
C ALA A 344 0.08 18.47 -12.06
N PRO A 345 0.96 19.09 -11.26
CA PRO A 345 1.46 18.45 -10.04
C PRO A 345 0.34 18.33 -8.99
N ALA A 346 0.21 17.16 -8.39
CA ALA A 346 -0.58 16.96 -7.16
C ALA A 346 0.23 17.37 -5.93
N ARG A 347 -0.46 17.73 -4.84
CA ARG A 347 0.19 17.84 -3.52
C ARG A 347 0.35 16.45 -2.93
N LEU A 348 1.51 16.18 -2.33
CA LEU A 348 1.72 15.00 -1.49
C LEU A 348 1.20 15.31 -0.09
N ALA A 349 0.47 14.37 0.51
CA ALA A 349 -0.06 14.51 1.86
C ALA A 349 0.94 13.93 2.87
N GLY A 350 1.61 14.82 3.60
CA GLY A 350 2.68 14.47 4.53
C GLY A 350 4.03 14.25 3.84
N GLU A 351 5.04 13.92 4.64
CA GLU A 351 6.40 13.66 4.17
C GLU A 351 6.51 12.26 3.54
N PRO A 352 6.92 12.13 2.27
CA PRO A 352 7.12 10.82 1.64
C PRO A 352 8.20 10.00 2.35
N GLN A 353 7.84 8.78 2.74
CA GLN A 353 8.77 7.81 3.30
C GLN A 353 9.32 6.90 2.19
N SER A 354 10.56 6.46 2.35
CA SER A 354 11.22 5.59 1.37
C SER A 354 10.55 4.23 1.38
N LYS A 355 10.19 3.69 0.21
CA LYS A 355 9.61 2.34 0.04
C LYS A 355 8.31 2.12 0.82
N ALA A 356 7.52 3.19 1.00
CA ALA A 356 6.20 3.18 1.64
C ALA A 356 5.15 3.84 0.74
N LEU A 357 3.86 3.60 1.04
CA LEU A 357 2.77 4.31 0.37
C LEU A 357 2.82 5.82 0.69
N THR A 358 2.65 6.63 -0.34
CA THR A 358 2.54 8.09 -0.28
C THR A 358 1.18 8.51 -0.81
N ARG A 359 0.43 9.27 -0.03
CA ARG A 359 -0.87 9.83 -0.43
C ARG A 359 -0.66 11.10 -1.25
N PHE A 360 -1.44 11.27 -2.30
CA PHE A 360 -1.49 12.54 -3.04
C PHE A 360 -2.93 13.00 -3.20
N HIS A 361 -3.13 14.31 -3.37
CA HIS A 361 -4.39 14.80 -3.89
C HIS A 361 -4.24 16.00 -4.85
N TYR A 362 -5.26 16.19 -5.67
CA TYR A 362 -5.40 17.29 -6.61
C TYR A 362 -6.83 17.82 -6.52
N ASP A 363 -6.95 19.08 -6.13
CA ASP A 363 -8.25 19.72 -5.95
C ASP A 363 -8.57 20.53 -7.21
N MET A 364 -9.77 20.36 -7.74
CA MET A 364 -10.25 21.09 -8.91
C MET A 364 -11.72 21.45 -8.79
N ASN A 365 -12.21 22.32 -9.67
CA ASN A 365 -13.63 22.48 -9.90
C ASN A 365 -14.01 21.70 -11.16
N TRP A 366 -14.74 20.60 -10.98
CA TRP A 366 -15.28 19.83 -12.08
C TRP A 366 -16.53 20.50 -12.65
N ASP A 367 -16.56 20.76 -13.94
CA ASP A 367 -17.67 21.43 -14.63
C ASP A 367 -18.76 20.45 -15.11
N GLY A 368 -18.60 19.15 -14.84
CA GLY A 368 -19.50 18.09 -15.30
C GLY A 368 -19.11 17.49 -16.65
N SER A 369 -18.02 17.94 -17.29
CA SER A 369 -17.54 17.34 -18.53
C SER A 369 -16.98 15.94 -18.29
N GLU A 370 -17.00 15.10 -19.33
CA GLU A 370 -16.22 13.87 -19.30
C GLU A 370 -14.73 14.17 -19.16
N MET A 371 -14.01 13.28 -18.47
CA MET A 371 -12.56 13.38 -18.27
C MET A 371 -11.92 12.01 -18.34
N ILE A 372 -10.67 11.95 -18.79
CA ILE A 372 -9.84 10.77 -18.60
C ILE A 372 -8.76 11.12 -17.59
N ILE A 373 -8.97 10.69 -16.35
CA ILE A 373 -8.08 11.00 -15.25
C ILE A 373 -6.96 9.97 -15.13
N MET A 374 -5.74 10.43 -14.86
CA MET A 374 -4.56 9.59 -14.71
C MET A 374 -3.64 10.16 -13.65
N SER A 375 -2.91 9.28 -12.97
CA SER A 375 -1.76 9.65 -12.13
C SER A 375 -0.46 9.05 -12.65
N ARG A 376 0.64 9.79 -12.49
CA ARG A 376 1.99 9.30 -12.80
C ARG A 376 2.97 9.66 -11.69
N ALA A 377 3.54 8.63 -11.07
CA ALA A 377 4.55 8.79 -10.02
C ALA A 377 5.94 9.08 -10.57
N ILE A 378 6.70 9.86 -9.80
CA ILE A 378 8.13 10.12 -9.99
C ILE A 378 8.82 9.85 -8.66
N ASP A 379 9.87 9.05 -8.67
CA ASP A 379 10.65 8.74 -7.46
C ASP A 379 11.99 9.51 -7.40
N GLU A 380 12.74 9.32 -6.31
CA GLU A 380 14.00 10.03 -6.06
C GLU A 380 15.15 9.62 -7.00
N THR A 381 14.99 8.56 -7.78
CA THR A 381 15.96 8.18 -8.83
C THR A 381 15.73 8.96 -10.14
N GLY A 382 14.59 9.65 -10.26
CA GLY A 382 14.13 10.28 -11.50
C GLY A 382 13.35 9.33 -12.41
N TYR A 383 13.07 8.10 -11.98
CA TYR A 383 12.19 7.19 -12.71
C TYR A 383 10.78 7.78 -12.78
N VAL A 384 10.22 7.80 -13.98
CA VAL A 384 8.86 8.26 -14.25
C VAL A 384 8.01 7.06 -14.61
N GLN A 385 6.90 6.85 -13.90
CA GLN A 385 5.97 5.75 -14.15
C GLN A 385 5.55 5.70 -15.64
N PRO A 386 5.72 4.58 -16.34
CA PRO A 386 5.47 4.47 -17.78
C PRO A 386 3.98 4.29 -18.09
N THR A 387 3.59 4.57 -19.34
CA THR A 387 2.30 4.11 -19.86
C THR A 387 2.33 2.59 -20.08
N LYS A 388 1.15 1.99 -20.23
CA LYS A 388 1.05 0.55 -20.50
C LYS A 388 1.68 0.17 -21.84
N ASP A 389 1.52 0.99 -22.86
CA ASP A 389 2.12 0.76 -24.17
C ASP A 389 3.64 0.86 -24.16
N GLN A 390 4.20 1.78 -23.36
CA GLN A 390 5.65 1.83 -23.16
C GLN A 390 6.19 0.55 -22.52
N LEU A 391 5.46 -0.04 -21.56
CA LEU A 391 5.82 -1.33 -21.00
C LEU A 391 5.68 -2.46 -22.02
N ARG A 392 4.53 -2.55 -22.72
CA ARG A 392 4.24 -3.59 -23.71
C ARG A 392 5.21 -3.55 -24.90
N ALA A 393 5.65 -2.37 -25.33
CA ALA A 393 6.64 -2.23 -26.38
C ALA A 393 7.98 -2.92 -26.05
N ILE A 394 8.29 -3.09 -24.77
CA ILE A 394 9.51 -3.76 -24.29
C ILE A 394 9.23 -5.21 -23.86
N ARG A 395 8.14 -5.42 -23.14
CA ARG A 395 7.85 -6.67 -22.38
C ARG A 395 6.81 -7.56 -23.04
N GLY A 396 6.13 -7.09 -24.08
CA GLY A 396 4.94 -7.76 -24.62
C GLY A 396 3.79 -7.75 -23.60
N THR A 397 2.87 -8.70 -23.73
CA THR A 397 1.66 -8.80 -22.90
C THR A 397 1.67 -9.98 -21.93
N ASN A 398 2.70 -10.84 -21.99
CA ASN A 398 2.79 -12.08 -21.21
C ASN A 398 3.74 -12.00 -20.01
N ASN A 399 4.12 -10.78 -19.58
CA ASN A 399 5.04 -10.59 -18.45
C ASN A 399 4.44 -11.11 -17.12
N VAL A 400 3.10 -11.11 -17.00
CA VAL A 400 2.29 -11.49 -15.81
C VAL A 400 2.49 -10.56 -14.61
N TYR A 401 3.74 -10.28 -14.26
CA TYR A 401 4.15 -9.52 -13.08
C TYR A 401 4.64 -8.12 -13.45
N HIS A 402 4.89 -7.28 -12.42
CA HIS A 402 5.51 -5.96 -12.53
C HIS A 402 4.79 -5.00 -13.48
N ASN A 403 3.45 -5.02 -13.49
CA ASN A 403 2.67 -4.01 -14.18
C ASN A 403 2.58 -2.74 -13.33
N ASN A 404 3.42 -1.75 -13.62
CA ASN A 404 3.35 -0.43 -13.01
C ASN A 404 2.82 0.64 -13.96
N SER A 405 2.10 0.26 -15.02
CA SER A 405 1.58 1.25 -15.99
C SER A 405 0.67 2.29 -15.34
N ILE A 406 0.68 3.50 -15.88
CA ILE A 406 -0.33 4.53 -15.59
C ILE A 406 -1.73 3.95 -15.79
N GLN A 407 -2.61 4.15 -14.81
CA GLN A 407 -4.00 3.74 -14.83
C GLN A 407 -4.88 4.92 -15.27
N PRO A 408 -5.62 4.80 -16.39
CA PRO A 408 -6.66 5.75 -16.76
C PRO A 408 -8.01 5.38 -16.15
N TRP A 409 -8.78 6.38 -15.75
CA TRP A 409 -10.21 6.24 -15.47
C TRP A 409 -11.00 7.18 -16.37
N TRP A 410 -12.02 6.67 -17.05
CA TRP A 410 -12.98 7.51 -17.78
C TRP A 410 -14.09 7.93 -16.82
N VAL A 411 -14.13 9.22 -16.49
CA VAL A 411 -15.21 9.83 -15.72
C VAL A 411 -16.26 10.32 -16.70
N HIS A 412 -17.44 9.75 -16.63
CA HIS A 412 -18.60 10.13 -17.44
C HIS A 412 -19.24 11.41 -16.93
N ALA A 413 -20.03 12.09 -17.77
CA ALA A 413 -20.75 13.31 -17.39
C ALA A 413 -21.77 13.09 -16.24
N ASN A 414 -22.25 11.86 -16.07
CA ASN A 414 -23.13 11.49 -14.95
C ASN A 414 -22.37 11.18 -13.65
N GLY A 415 -21.03 11.23 -13.66
CA GLY A 415 -20.17 10.94 -12.51
C GLY A 415 -19.80 9.47 -12.33
N GLU A 416 -20.34 8.56 -13.14
CA GLU A 416 -19.86 7.17 -13.17
C GLU A 416 -18.44 7.10 -13.72
N VAL A 417 -17.69 6.08 -13.30
CA VAL A 417 -16.26 5.98 -13.62
C VAL A 417 -15.94 4.57 -14.10
N GLU A 418 -15.19 4.47 -15.20
CA GLU A 418 -14.87 3.20 -15.83
C GLU A 418 -13.36 2.95 -15.93
N ASN A 419 -12.99 1.67 -15.83
CA ASN A 419 -11.66 1.19 -16.22
C ASN A 419 -11.57 1.15 -17.74
N VAL A 420 -10.59 1.84 -18.31
CA VAL A 420 -10.40 1.91 -19.77
C VAL A 420 -8.94 1.67 -20.14
N GLU A 421 -8.69 1.49 -21.43
CA GLU A 421 -7.38 1.73 -22.03
C GLU A 421 -7.49 2.89 -22.99
N ILE A 422 -6.44 3.70 -23.06
CA ILE A 422 -6.27 4.68 -24.13
C ILE A 422 -5.03 4.30 -24.93
N ALA A 423 -5.08 4.50 -26.25
CA ALA A 423 -4.00 4.21 -27.19
C ALA A 423 -3.53 5.49 -27.88
#